data_AF-A0A7X9UE62-F1
#
_entry.id   AF-A0A7X9UE62-F1
#
_cell.length_a   1.000
_cell.length_b   1.000
_cell.length_c   1.000
_cell.angle_alpha   90.00
_cell.angle_beta   90.00
_cell.angle_gamma   90.00
#
_symmetry.space_group_name_H-M   'P 1'
#
loop_
_entity.id
_entity.type
_entity.pdbx_description
1 polymer ?
#
loop_
_entity_poly.entity_id
_entity_poly.type
_entity_poly.pdbx_seq_one_letter_code
_entity_poly.pdbx_strand_id
1 'polypeptide(L)'
;MEQQWIIVQRGDTLSRIASAHHMTKELLAALNPEAASQPYLLAGQMLRIVPGTGRRYAVSPGESVGGIAARFGLDEEVLRQANPEIANIADWVGRCIHIPASNGKTIVKIQGEYGYRELIRDIDKLENEYPFIETGSIGTSVMGKSLPYLRIGQGQRHIHVNASVHANEWLTTAVLMKFIEEYAQAYSTHKAWHQFQTERWMQETTLWAVPMVNPDGVELVQEGVVNQHPHAQQLLAWNAGRSHFTHWKANIRGVDLNDQFPAHWDEEAARRGVTSPGPRDYAGTAPLTEPEAQALAQWTQQHTFAAVVSLHSQGQEIYWNYRDLEPRESAPLSRRLAKASGYKAVKLGGSDAGYKDWFIQAFGKPGFTVEVGLGVNPLPVEQFDDICIEVGMLLAELLSNG
;
A
#
# COMPACT_ATOMS: atom_id res chain seq x y z
N MET A 1 -8.72 32.01 15.70
CA MET A 1 -8.90 31.29 14.42
C MET A 1 -10.39 31.15 14.21
N GLU A 2 -10.91 31.65 13.10
CA GLU A 2 -12.34 31.64 12.78
C GLU A 2 -12.76 30.19 12.43
N GLN A 3 -13.85 29.71 13.02
CA GLN A 3 -14.36 28.36 12.75
C GLN A 3 -14.93 28.33 11.33
N GLN A 4 -14.55 27.31 10.57
CA GLN A 4 -15.04 27.09 9.21
C GLN A 4 -15.83 25.77 9.14
N TRP A 5 -16.73 25.68 8.18
CA TRP A 5 -17.51 24.47 7.92
C TRP A 5 -17.19 23.94 6.53
N ILE A 6 -17.12 22.63 6.40
CA ILE A 6 -17.00 21.94 5.12
C ILE A 6 -18.15 20.95 4.94
N ILE A 7 -18.40 20.56 3.69
CA ILE A 7 -19.38 19.53 3.35
C ILE A 7 -18.60 18.27 2.95
N VAL A 8 -18.85 17.17 3.67
CA VAL A 8 -18.27 15.85 3.40
C VAL A 8 -18.62 15.41 1.98
N GLN A 9 -17.61 15.03 1.21
CA GLN A 9 -17.76 14.45 -0.12
C GLN A 9 -17.62 12.92 -0.07
N ARG A 10 -18.05 12.24 -1.14
CA ARG A 10 -17.75 10.82 -1.31
C ARG A 10 -16.23 10.61 -1.36
N GLY A 11 -15.73 9.59 -0.67
CA GLY A 11 -14.28 9.38 -0.51
C GLY A 11 -13.68 10.03 0.73
N ASP A 12 -14.42 10.88 1.43
CA ASP A 12 -13.87 11.54 2.61
C ASP A 12 -13.92 10.63 3.85
N THR A 13 -12.81 10.65 4.58
CA THR A 13 -12.68 10.08 5.91
C THR A 13 -12.25 11.19 6.86
N LEU A 14 -12.39 10.97 8.18
CA LEU A 14 -11.86 11.91 9.17
C LEU A 14 -10.35 12.14 8.98
N SER A 15 -9.58 11.09 8.70
CA SER A 15 -8.13 11.21 8.52
C SER A 15 -7.77 12.03 7.27
N ARG A 16 -8.44 11.78 6.13
CA ARG A 16 -8.25 12.54 4.88
C ARG A 16 -8.61 14.02 5.05
N ILE A 17 -9.77 14.29 5.64
CA ILE A 17 -10.22 15.68 5.89
C ILE A 17 -9.25 16.37 6.85
N ALA A 18 -8.89 15.73 7.96
CA ALA A 18 -7.97 16.31 8.93
C ALA A 18 -6.64 16.67 8.24
N SER A 19 -6.10 15.77 7.43
CA SER A 19 -4.87 16.05 6.69
C SER A 19 -5.00 17.20 5.69
N ALA A 20 -6.08 17.22 4.89
CA ALA A 20 -6.36 18.27 3.91
C ALA A 20 -6.49 19.68 4.54
N HIS A 21 -6.93 19.76 5.80
CA HIS A 21 -7.08 21.02 6.54
C HIS A 21 -5.98 21.27 7.58
N HIS A 22 -4.88 20.51 7.52
CA HIS A 22 -3.73 20.63 8.43
C HIS A 22 -4.10 20.48 9.91
N MET A 23 -4.98 19.54 10.21
CA MET A 23 -5.47 19.19 11.55
C MET A 23 -5.08 17.74 11.90
N THR A 24 -5.11 17.42 13.19
CA THR A 24 -5.07 16.01 13.61
C THR A 24 -6.46 15.40 13.53
N LYS A 25 -6.53 14.07 13.33
CA LYS A 25 -7.80 13.33 13.33
C LYS A 25 -8.53 13.50 14.66
N GLU A 26 -7.81 13.51 15.76
CA GLU A 26 -8.32 13.64 17.12
C GLU A 26 -8.97 15.01 17.32
N LEU A 27 -8.34 16.08 16.82
CA LEU A 27 -8.92 17.42 16.88
C LEU A 27 -10.18 17.53 16.03
N LEU A 28 -10.17 17.00 14.80
CA LEU A 28 -11.34 16.99 13.94
C LEU A 28 -12.49 16.19 14.58
N ALA A 29 -12.18 15.04 15.18
CA ALA A 29 -13.15 14.20 15.88
C ALA A 29 -13.72 14.92 17.11
N ALA A 30 -12.89 15.58 17.92
CA ALA A 30 -13.34 16.34 19.08
C ALA A 30 -14.24 17.53 18.70
N LEU A 31 -14.01 18.15 17.54
CA LEU A 31 -14.87 19.20 17.02
C LEU A 31 -16.21 18.68 16.48
N ASN A 32 -16.28 17.39 16.10
CA ASN A 32 -17.42 16.76 15.44
C ASN A 32 -17.78 15.41 16.09
N PRO A 33 -18.16 15.37 17.38
CA PRO A 33 -18.35 14.11 18.11
C PRO A 33 -19.41 13.20 17.51
N GLU A 34 -20.46 13.77 16.90
CA GLU A 34 -21.52 12.99 16.22
C GLU A 34 -21.06 12.34 14.92
N ALA A 35 -20.14 12.97 14.18
CA ALA A 35 -19.53 12.37 13.01
C ALA A 35 -18.45 11.35 13.41
N ALA A 36 -17.72 11.63 14.48
CA ALA A 36 -16.68 10.74 15.01
C ALA A 36 -17.21 9.44 15.62
N SER A 37 -18.47 9.41 16.07
CA SER A 37 -19.12 8.19 16.54
C SER A 37 -19.64 7.30 15.41
N GLN A 38 -19.65 7.78 14.17
CA GLN A 38 -20.09 7.01 13.02
C GLN A 38 -18.97 6.08 12.52
N PRO A 39 -19.32 4.91 11.97
CA PRO A 39 -18.33 4.03 11.37
C PRO A 39 -17.61 4.65 10.17
N TYR A 40 -18.35 5.46 9.40
CA TYR A 40 -17.91 6.11 8.18
C TYR A 40 -18.67 7.44 8.04
N LEU A 41 -18.07 8.43 7.37
CA LEU A 41 -18.71 9.73 7.14
C LEU A 41 -19.77 9.64 6.03
N LEU A 42 -20.89 10.34 6.20
CA LEU A 42 -21.93 10.43 5.16
C LEU A 42 -21.73 11.67 4.30
N ALA A 43 -21.79 11.50 2.99
CA ALA A 43 -21.67 12.62 2.07
C ALA A 43 -22.84 13.60 2.28
N GLY A 44 -22.53 14.90 2.23
CA GLY A 44 -23.48 15.98 2.54
C GLY A 44 -23.53 16.37 4.02
N GLN A 45 -22.91 15.62 4.93
CA GLN A 45 -22.75 16.06 6.32
C GLN A 45 -21.85 17.29 6.40
N MET A 46 -22.14 18.19 7.33
CA MET A 46 -21.29 19.33 7.60
C MET A 46 -20.31 18.99 8.74
N LEU A 47 -19.02 19.23 8.53
CA LEU A 47 -18.01 19.13 9.57
C LEU A 47 -17.45 20.51 9.89
N ARG A 48 -17.34 20.76 11.20
CA ARG A 48 -16.65 21.90 11.76
C ARG A 48 -15.15 21.66 11.72
N ILE A 49 -14.43 22.55 11.08
CA ILE A 49 -12.97 22.56 11.04
C ILE A 49 -12.43 23.82 11.70
N VAL A 50 -11.21 23.72 12.18
CA VAL A 50 -10.39 24.87 12.55
C VAL A 50 -9.08 24.67 11.81
N PRO A 51 -8.90 25.29 10.63
CA PRO A 51 -7.68 25.14 9.86
C PRO A 51 -6.47 25.34 10.76
N GLY A 52 -5.62 24.33 10.85
CA GLY A 52 -4.43 24.40 11.69
C GLY A 52 -3.44 25.39 11.09
N THR A 53 -2.61 26.01 11.92
CA THR A 53 -1.47 26.81 11.46
C THR A 53 -0.30 25.94 10.99
N GLY A 54 -0.56 24.69 10.56
CA GLY A 54 0.44 23.69 10.17
C GLY A 54 0.77 22.64 11.24
N ARG A 55 1.60 21.64 10.87
CA ARG A 55 1.96 20.48 11.71
C ARG A 55 2.89 20.96 12.83
N ARG A 56 2.65 20.56 14.07
CA ARG A 56 3.55 20.86 15.21
C ARG A 56 4.35 19.63 15.61
N TYR A 57 5.63 19.80 15.94
CA TYR A 57 6.55 18.72 16.27
C TYR A 57 7.29 19.02 17.57
N ALA A 58 7.28 18.07 18.52
CA ALA A 58 8.08 18.18 19.74
C ALA A 58 9.46 17.57 19.51
N VAL A 59 10.51 18.39 19.58
CA VAL A 59 11.88 17.95 19.30
C VAL A 59 12.39 17.03 20.41
N SER A 60 12.74 15.80 20.04
CA SER A 60 13.23 14.78 20.97
C SER A 60 14.72 14.99 21.28
N PRO A 61 15.21 14.57 22.47
CA PRO A 61 16.63 14.64 22.79
C PRO A 61 17.50 13.93 21.75
N GLY A 62 18.53 14.63 21.25
CA GLY A 62 19.48 14.09 20.27
C GLY A 62 19.13 14.32 18.80
N GLU A 63 17.97 14.91 18.49
CA GLU A 63 17.64 15.30 17.11
C GLU A 63 18.30 16.63 16.72
N SER A 64 18.85 16.69 15.50
CA SER A 64 19.36 17.92 14.90
C SER A 64 18.30 18.57 14.01
N VAL A 65 18.37 19.89 13.82
CA VAL A 65 17.45 20.63 12.94
C VAL A 65 17.48 20.06 11.51
N GLY A 66 18.68 19.78 10.98
CA GLY A 66 18.84 19.15 9.67
C GLY A 66 18.26 17.73 9.59
N GLY A 67 18.39 16.93 10.66
CA GLY A 67 17.77 15.60 10.72
C GLY A 67 16.24 15.66 10.74
N ILE A 68 15.67 16.61 11.48
CA ILE A 68 14.22 16.86 11.53
C ILE A 68 13.72 17.35 10.16
N ALA A 69 14.44 18.27 9.53
CA ALA A 69 14.10 18.79 8.20
C ALA A 69 14.10 17.66 7.16
N ALA A 70 15.15 16.85 7.12
CA ALA A 70 15.26 15.70 6.24
C ALA A 70 14.10 14.71 6.45
N ARG A 71 13.76 14.39 7.71
CA ARG A 71 12.62 13.52 8.04
C ARG A 71 11.30 14.04 7.48
N PHE A 72 11.10 15.36 7.49
CA PHE A 72 9.89 15.97 6.95
C PHE A 72 10.01 16.39 5.47
N GLY A 73 11.09 15.99 4.78
CA GLY A 73 11.32 16.32 3.37
C GLY A 73 11.46 17.82 3.11
N LEU A 74 12.06 18.54 4.07
CA LEU A 74 12.28 19.98 4.04
C LEU A 74 13.78 20.27 3.93
N ASP A 75 14.12 21.37 3.27
CA ASP A 75 15.41 22.00 3.47
C ASP A 75 15.48 22.58 4.90
N GLU A 76 16.63 22.43 5.56
CA GLU A 76 16.82 22.94 6.93
C GLU A 76 16.48 24.43 7.03
N GLU A 77 16.84 25.20 6.01
CA GLU A 77 16.56 26.64 5.93
C GLU A 77 15.05 26.94 5.88
N VAL A 78 14.28 26.15 5.14
CA VAL A 78 12.81 26.30 5.11
C VAL A 78 12.20 26.01 6.48
N LEU A 79 12.72 24.99 7.16
CA LEU A 79 12.29 24.66 8.52
C LEU A 79 12.65 25.79 9.50
N ARG A 80 13.83 26.39 9.40
CA ARG A 80 14.25 27.55 10.22
C ARG A 80 13.39 28.78 9.95
N GLN A 81 13.10 29.10 8.69
CA GLN A 81 12.25 30.23 8.31
C GLN A 81 10.82 30.10 8.82
N ALA A 82 10.31 28.87 8.91
CA ALA A 82 8.99 28.58 9.47
C ALA A 82 8.92 28.67 11.00
N ASN A 83 10.07 28.81 11.68
CA ASN A 83 10.21 28.92 13.14
C ASN A 83 11.13 30.10 13.51
N PRO A 84 10.80 31.34 13.09
CA PRO A 84 11.68 32.50 13.25
C PRO A 84 12.06 32.80 14.70
N GLU A 85 11.22 32.42 15.65
CA GLU A 85 11.42 32.61 17.10
C GLU A 85 12.54 31.74 17.68
N ILE A 86 12.94 30.66 16.98
CA ILE A 86 14.04 29.77 17.40
C ILE A 86 15.08 29.53 16.30
N ALA A 87 14.94 30.18 15.14
CA ALA A 87 15.79 29.99 13.97
C ALA A 87 17.30 30.11 14.26
N ASN A 88 17.67 31.03 15.16
CA ASN A 88 19.06 31.31 15.56
C ASN A 88 19.56 30.46 16.72
N ILE A 89 18.78 29.49 17.18
CA ILE A 89 19.14 28.63 18.31
C ILE A 89 19.71 27.33 17.76
N ALA A 90 20.86 26.92 18.28
CA ALA A 90 21.59 25.73 17.82
C ALA A 90 20.88 24.43 18.21
N ASP A 91 20.26 24.40 19.40
CA ASP A 91 19.58 23.22 19.94
C ASP A 91 18.08 23.49 20.10
N TRP A 92 17.26 22.67 19.44
CA TRP A 92 15.80 22.77 19.45
C TRP A 92 15.16 21.77 20.42
N VAL A 93 15.94 20.93 21.12
CA VAL A 93 15.46 19.87 22.02
C VAL A 93 14.44 20.39 23.04
N GLY A 94 13.36 19.63 23.20
CA GLY A 94 12.27 19.92 24.14
C GLY A 94 11.29 21.00 23.68
N ARG A 95 11.50 21.59 22.49
CA ARG A 95 10.62 22.64 21.94
C ARG A 95 9.59 22.06 20.99
N CYS A 96 8.44 22.71 20.95
CA CYS A 96 7.40 22.44 19.96
C CYS A 96 7.58 23.41 18.79
N ILE A 97 7.93 22.88 17.62
CA ILE A 97 8.23 23.64 16.41
C ILE A 97 7.12 23.47 15.38
N HIS A 98 6.91 24.47 14.54
CA HIS A 98 6.06 24.42 13.37
C HIS A 98 6.80 23.76 12.20
N ILE A 99 6.26 22.67 11.70
CA ILE A 99 6.71 22.00 10.48
C ILE A 99 5.86 22.56 9.33
N PRO A 100 6.42 23.42 8.46
CA PRO A 100 5.70 23.89 7.29
C PRO A 100 5.39 22.71 6.38
N ALA A 101 4.35 22.84 5.55
CA ALA A 101 4.12 21.88 4.48
C ALA A 101 5.40 21.81 3.62
N SER A 102 5.90 20.60 3.36
CA SER A 102 7.05 20.49 2.48
C SER A 102 6.67 20.85 1.06
N ASN A 103 7.39 21.83 0.50
CA ASN A 103 7.48 22.05 -0.95
C ASN A 103 8.31 20.95 -1.62
N GLY A 104 8.81 19.98 -0.85
CA GLY A 104 9.48 18.79 -1.39
C GLY A 104 8.56 18.11 -2.40
N LYS A 105 9.13 17.80 -3.57
CA LYS A 105 8.50 17.12 -4.71
C LYS A 105 8.03 15.69 -4.40
N THR A 106 7.87 15.32 -3.13
CA THR A 106 7.35 14.00 -2.79
C THR A 106 5.88 13.91 -3.21
N ILE A 107 5.59 12.97 -4.11
CA ILE A 107 4.29 12.68 -4.68
C ILE A 107 3.52 11.76 -3.74
N VAL A 108 4.11 10.63 -3.32
CA VAL A 108 3.44 9.62 -2.50
C VAL A 108 3.55 10.00 -1.03
N LYS A 109 2.43 10.41 -0.45
CA LYS A 109 2.33 10.84 0.95
C LYS A 109 1.17 10.13 1.64
N ILE A 110 1.40 9.64 2.86
CA ILE A 110 0.34 9.18 3.75
C ILE A 110 -0.28 10.38 4.47
N GLN A 111 -1.41 10.84 3.96
CA GLN A 111 -2.19 11.99 4.44
C GLN A 111 -3.59 11.53 4.87
N GLY A 112 -3.62 10.52 5.75
CA GLY A 112 -4.80 9.71 6.04
C GLY A 112 -4.72 8.36 5.33
N GLU A 113 -5.86 7.74 5.06
CA GLU A 113 -5.90 6.46 4.33
C GLU A 113 -5.48 6.65 2.86
N TYR A 114 -4.63 5.74 2.36
CA TYR A 114 -4.19 5.72 0.96
C TYR A 114 -5.08 4.75 0.18
N GLY A 115 -6.06 5.29 -0.55
CA GLY A 115 -7.03 4.52 -1.32
C GLY A 115 -6.86 4.67 -2.82
N TYR A 116 -7.84 4.17 -3.57
CA TYR A 116 -7.81 4.21 -5.03
C TYR A 116 -7.72 5.64 -5.59
N ARG A 117 -8.43 6.59 -4.97
CA ARG A 117 -8.38 8.01 -5.36
C ARG A 117 -6.98 8.60 -5.22
N GLU A 118 -6.30 8.30 -4.12
CA GLU A 118 -4.92 8.76 -3.90
C GLU A 118 -3.94 8.08 -4.87
N LEU A 119 -4.11 6.76 -5.10
CA LEU A 119 -3.33 5.99 -6.06
C LEU A 119 -3.38 6.59 -7.47
N ILE A 120 -4.58 6.81 -8.04
CA ILE A 120 -4.72 7.33 -9.41
C ILE A 120 -4.09 8.72 -9.53
N ARG A 121 -4.37 9.62 -8.57
CA ARG A 121 -3.78 10.96 -8.54
C ARG A 121 -2.25 10.92 -8.50
N ASP A 122 -1.68 10.00 -7.74
CA ASP A 122 -0.23 9.91 -7.58
C ASP A 122 0.44 9.22 -8.78
N ILE A 123 -0.24 8.26 -9.43
CA ILE A 123 0.18 7.71 -10.73
C ILE A 123 0.26 8.83 -11.77
N ASP A 124 -0.77 9.65 -11.90
CA ASP A 124 -0.80 10.77 -12.86
C ASP A 124 0.39 11.72 -12.63
N LYS A 125 0.70 12.02 -11.36
CA LYS A 125 1.85 12.86 -11.00
C LYS A 125 3.19 12.20 -11.32
N LEU A 126 3.33 10.90 -11.03
CA LEU A 126 4.56 10.15 -11.31
C LEU A 126 4.83 10.06 -12.81
N GLU A 127 3.82 9.79 -13.63
CA GLU A 127 3.95 9.75 -15.09
C GLU A 127 4.37 11.11 -15.65
N ASN A 128 3.79 12.21 -15.12
CA ASN A 128 4.14 13.56 -15.54
C ASN A 128 5.56 13.98 -15.11
N GLU A 129 6.00 13.64 -13.90
CA GLU A 129 7.35 14.01 -13.39
C GLU A 129 8.45 13.09 -13.93
N TYR A 130 8.15 11.81 -14.18
CA TYR A 130 9.11 10.79 -14.60
C TYR A 130 8.64 10.09 -15.88
N PRO A 131 8.88 10.67 -17.08
CA PRO A 131 8.37 10.15 -18.36
C PRO A 131 8.88 8.76 -18.78
N PHE A 132 9.85 8.19 -18.04
CA PHE A 132 10.32 6.82 -18.24
C PHE A 132 9.50 5.78 -17.45
N ILE A 133 8.52 6.21 -16.65
CA ILE A 133 7.50 5.35 -16.07
C ILE A 133 6.38 5.20 -17.09
N GLU A 134 6.07 3.97 -17.46
CA GLU A 134 4.90 3.68 -18.28
C GLU A 134 3.76 3.20 -17.40
N THR A 135 2.55 3.70 -17.66
CA THR A 135 1.34 3.35 -16.92
C THR A 135 0.35 2.66 -17.85
N GLY A 136 -0.58 1.91 -17.26
CA GLY A 136 -1.65 1.26 -18.00
C GLY A 136 -2.58 0.51 -17.07
N SER A 137 -3.34 -0.43 -17.60
CA SER A 137 -4.30 -1.23 -16.82
C SER A 137 -4.19 -2.70 -17.17
N ILE A 138 -4.26 -3.56 -16.15
CA ILE A 138 -4.30 -5.02 -16.34
C ILE A 138 -5.73 -5.55 -16.49
N GLY A 139 -6.74 -4.72 -16.23
CA GLY A 139 -8.15 -5.11 -16.21
C GLY A 139 -8.99 -4.19 -15.33
N THR A 140 -10.17 -4.67 -14.92
CA THR A 140 -11.08 -3.89 -14.07
C THR A 140 -11.60 -4.70 -12.89
N SER A 141 -11.86 -4.03 -11.78
CA SER A 141 -12.54 -4.60 -10.62
C SER A 141 -14.02 -4.89 -10.89
N VAL A 142 -14.69 -5.54 -9.94
CA VAL A 142 -16.13 -5.80 -9.98
C VAL A 142 -16.97 -4.53 -10.20
N MET A 143 -16.61 -3.42 -9.55
CA MET A 143 -17.30 -2.12 -9.68
C MET A 143 -16.78 -1.28 -10.86
N GLY A 144 -15.96 -1.87 -11.74
CA GLY A 144 -15.50 -1.25 -12.98
C GLY A 144 -14.31 -0.29 -12.82
N LYS A 145 -13.60 -0.32 -11.68
CA LYS A 145 -12.38 0.48 -11.52
C LYS A 145 -11.23 -0.16 -12.26
N SER A 146 -10.44 0.64 -12.97
CA SER A 146 -9.21 0.15 -13.61
C SER A 146 -8.24 -0.42 -12.56
N LEU A 147 -7.54 -1.50 -12.88
CA LEU A 147 -6.45 -2.06 -12.08
C LEU A 147 -5.12 -1.58 -12.67
N PRO A 148 -4.56 -0.45 -12.19
CA PRO A 148 -3.43 0.17 -12.84
C PRO A 148 -2.15 -0.65 -12.66
N TYR A 149 -1.27 -0.60 -13.66
CA TYR A 149 0.13 -0.98 -13.51
C TYR A 149 1.07 0.21 -13.73
N LEU A 150 2.26 0.13 -13.14
CA LEU A 150 3.41 0.98 -13.44
C LEU A 150 4.58 0.09 -13.89
N ARG A 151 5.24 0.47 -14.98
CA ARG A 151 6.43 -0.19 -15.52
C ARG A 151 7.61 0.77 -15.48
N ILE A 152 8.71 0.33 -14.89
CA ILE A 152 9.98 1.06 -14.83
C ILE A 152 11.12 0.10 -15.16
N GLY A 153 11.98 0.48 -16.09
CA GLY A 153 13.09 -0.35 -16.60
C GLY A 153 12.93 -0.76 -18.06
N GLN A 154 14.06 -1.14 -18.65
CA GLN A 154 14.18 -1.57 -20.05
C GLN A 154 14.92 -2.91 -20.18
N GLY A 155 15.30 -3.51 -19.06
CA GLY A 155 16.05 -4.75 -19.04
C GLY A 155 15.20 -5.99 -19.28
N GLN A 156 15.84 -7.05 -19.76
CA GLN A 156 15.19 -8.32 -20.15
C GLN A 156 14.72 -9.15 -18.96
N ARG A 157 15.24 -8.89 -17.75
CA ARG A 157 14.80 -9.58 -16.54
C ARG A 157 13.54 -8.91 -15.99
N HIS A 158 12.37 -9.50 -16.20
CA HIS A 158 11.13 -8.89 -15.73
C HIS A 158 10.79 -9.34 -14.32
N ILE A 159 10.48 -8.41 -13.43
CA ILE A 159 10.04 -8.67 -12.05
C ILE A 159 8.65 -8.10 -11.86
N HIS A 160 7.74 -8.90 -11.31
CA HIS A 160 6.40 -8.43 -11.02
C HIS A 160 6.19 -8.27 -9.52
N VAL A 161 5.60 -7.15 -9.10
CA VAL A 161 5.22 -6.89 -7.72
C VAL A 161 3.76 -6.45 -7.71
N ASN A 162 2.93 -7.08 -6.88
CA ASN A 162 1.57 -6.63 -6.65
C ASN A 162 1.29 -6.39 -5.16
N ALA A 163 0.26 -5.61 -4.89
CA ALA A 163 -0.11 -5.21 -3.54
C ALA A 163 -1.65 -5.09 -3.41
N SER A 164 -2.12 -5.11 -2.17
CA SER A 164 -3.54 -4.97 -1.83
C SER A 164 -4.45 -5.94 -2.60
N VAL A 165 -4.03 -7.21 -2.65
CA VAL A 165 -4.92 -8.32 -3.00
C VAL A 165 -6.00 -8.46 -1.93
N HIS A 166 -5.61 -8.32 -0.67
CA HIS A 166 -6.54 -8.19 0.45
C HIS A 166 -6.90 -6.73 0.72
N ALA A 167 -8.18 -6.48 0.96
CA ALA A 167 -8.76 -5.15 1.12
C ALA A 167 -8.23 -4.37 2.32
N ASN A 168 -8.05 -5.03 3.47
CA ASN A 168 -7.57 -4.39 4.70
C ASN A 168 -6.05 -4.25 4.79
N GLU A 169 -5.31 -4.67 3.76
CA GLU A 169 -3.85 -4.59 3.67
C GLU A 169 -3.42 -3.41 2.77
N TRP A 170 -4.28 -2.39 2.67
CA TRP A 170 -4.14 -1.26 1.75
C TRP A 170 -2.86 -0.44 1.90
N LEU A 171 -2.20 -0.50 3.07
CA LEU A 171 -0.92 0.17 3.29
C LEU A 171 0.18 -0.34 2.33
N THR A 172 0.09 -1.60 1.89
CA THR A 172 1.00 -2.20 0.92
C THR A 172 1.03 -1.46 -0.42
N THR A 173 -0.11 -0.90 -0.87
CA THR A 173 -0.16 -0.04 -2.07
C THR A 173 0.75 1.16 -1.91
N ALA A 174 0.60 1.89 -0.82
CA ALA A 174 1.36 3.11 -0.58
C ALA A 174 2.86 2.82 -0.48
N VAL A 175 3.23 1.71 0.16
CA VAL A 175 4.63 1.26 0.28
C VAL A 175 5.24 0.98 -1.10
N LEU A 176 4.51 0.25 -1.96
CA LEU A 176 5.00 -0.03 -3.31
C LEU A 176 5.11 1.25 -4.15
N MET A 177 4.12 2.13 -4.07
CA MET A 177 4.15 3.43 -4.76
C MET A 177 5.32 4.30 -4.28
N LYS A 178 5.60 4.29 -2.97
CA LYS A 178 6.72 5.03 -2.38
C LYS A 178 8.06 4.52 -2.89
N PHE A 179 8.25 3.21 -2.97
CA PHE A 179 9.44 2.62 -3.56
C PHE A 179 9.63 3.03 -5.04
N ILE A 180 8.56 2.99 -5.84
CA ILE A 180 8.61 3.40 -7.25
C ILE A 180 9.01 4.87 -7.39
N GLU A 181 8.43 5.75 -6.57
CA GLU A 181 8.78 7.16 -6.54
C GLU A 181 10.27 7.36 -6.22
N GLU A 182 10.78 6.72 -5.17
CA GLU A 182 12.16 6.89 -4.73
C GLU A 182 13.15 6.31 -5.74
N TYR A 183 12.82 5.19 -6.38
CA TYR A 183 13.59 4.65 -7.50
C TYR A 183 13.63 5.67 -8.65
N ALA A 184 12.48 6.17 -9.10
CA ALA A 184 12.41 7.14 -10.19
C ALA A 184 13.18 8.44 -9.87
N GLN A 185 13.06 8.93 -8.63
CA GLN A 185 13.80 10.10 -8.16
C GLN A 185 15.32 9.85 -8.16
N ALA A 186 15.78 8.72 -7.63
CA ALA A 186 17.19 8.37 -7.60
C ALA A 186 17.76 8.25 -9.03
N TYR A 187 17.06 7.58 -9.93
CA TYR A 187 17.47 7.42 -11.32
C TYR A 187 17.52 8.77 -12.09
N SER A 188 16.46 9.58 -11.99
CA SER A 188 16.40 10.89 -12.66
C SER A 188 17.46 11.88 -12.18
N THR A 189 17.96 11.70 -10.96
CA THR A 189 19.01 12.55 -10.37
C THR A 189 20.42 11.94 -10.45
N HIS A 190 20.57 10.77 -11.08
CA HIS A 190 21.83 10.02 -11.16
C HIS A 190 22.47 9.75 -9.80
N LYS A 191 21.62 9.49 -8.79
CA LYS A 191 22.03 9.16 -7.43
C LYS A 191 21.73 7.70 -7.15
N ALA A 192 22.56 7.10 -6.28
CA ALA A 192 22.25 5.80 -5.72
C ALA A 192 20.99 5.89 -4.83
N TRP A 193 20.15 4.86 -4.90
CA TRP A 193 19.12 4.62 -3.89
C TRP A 193 19.77 3.81 -2.77
N HIS A 194 20.09 4.46 -1.65
CA HIS A 194 21.02 3.95 -0.63
C HIS A 194 22.34 3.48 -1.26
N GLN A 195 22.70 2.19 -1.12
CA GLN A 195 23.89 1.61 -1.72
C GLN A 195 23.69 1.09 -3.16
N PHE A 196 22.49 1.18 -3.71
CA PHE A 196 22.15 0.54 -4.98
C PHE A 196 22.17 1.53 -6.15
N GLN A 197 22.75 1.08 -7.28
CA GLN A 197 22.81 1.87 -8.52
C GLN A 197 21.56 1.64 -9.35
N THR A 198 20.72 2.66 -9.45
CA THR A 198 19.41 2.58 -10.11
C THR A 198 19.53 2.53 -11.64
N GLU A 199 20.63 3.01 -12.21
CA GLU A 199 20.96 2.88 -13.64
C GLU A 199 21.09 1.41 -14.03
N ARG A 200 21.72 0.60 -13.16
CA ARG A 200 21.88 -0.84 -13.39
C ARG A 200 20.51 -1.52 -13.41
N TRP A 201 19.63 -1.16 -12.47
CA TRP A 201 18.26 -1.67 -12.46
C TRP A 201 17.54 -1.33 -13.76
N MET A 202 17.61 -0.06 -14.22
CA MET A 202 16.95 0.36 -15.46
C MET A 202 17.43 -0.43 -16.68
N GLN A 203 18.71 -0.79 -16.73
CA GLN A 203 19.31 -1.48 -17.87
C GLN A 203 19.10 -3.00 -17.85
N GLU A 204 19.15 -3.62 -16.67
CA GLU A 204 19.16 -5.09 -16.53
C GLU A 204 17.79 -5.68 -16.18
N THR A 205 16.96 -4.91 -15.47
CA THR A 205 15.66 -5.37 -14.96
C THR A 205 14.53 -4.45 -15.41
N THR A 206 13.33 -5.01 -15.61
CA THR A 206 12.09 -4.26 -15.77
C THR A 206 11.14 -4.63 -14.65
N LEU A 207 10.80 -3.66 -13.79
CA LEU A 207 9.80 -3.82 -12.74
C LEU A 207 8.41 -3.53 -13.32
N TRP A 208 7.49 -4.47 -13.09
CA TRP A 208 6.08 -4.39 -13.41
C TRP A 208 5.25 -4.41 -12.13
N ALA A 209 4.82 -3.24 -11.66
CA ALA A 209 4.08 -3.08 -10.43
C ALA A 209 2.57 -3.00 -10.67
N VAL A 210 1.76 -3.75 -9.92
CA VAL A 210 0.29 -3.59 -9.83
C VAL A 210 -0.05 -3.19 -8.40
N PRO A 211 -0.12 -1.88 -8.09
CA PRO A 211 -0.15 -1.41 -6.71
C PRO A 211 -1.42 -1.75 -5.93
N MET A 212 -2.54 -1.96 -6.61
CA MET A 212 -3.81 -2.25 -5.96
C MET A 212 -4.64 -3.21 -6.81
N VAL A 213 -4.67 -4.47 -6.40
CA VAL A 213 -5.46 -5.51 -7.08
C VAL A 213 -6.94 -5.44 -6.69
N ASN A 214 -7.25 -5.04 -5.45
CA ASN A 214 -8.62 -5.02 -4.90
C ASN A 214 -9.12 -3.61 -4.55
N PRO A 215 -9.29 -2.69 -5.53
CA PRO A 215 -9.65 -1.31 -5.22
C PRO A 215 -11.07 -1.17 -4.64
N ASP A 216 -11.98 -2.09 -4.94
CA ASP A 216 -13.33 -2.07 -4.40
C ASP A 216 -13.36 -2.48 -2.93
N GLY A 217 -12.62 -3.54 -2.57
CA GLY A 217 -12.47 -3.95 -1.18
C GLY A 217 -11.73 -2.90 -0.35
N VAL A 218 -10.67 -2.28 -0.89
CA VAL A 218 -9.94 -1.20 -0.20
C VAL A 218 -10.88 -0.02 0.11
N GLU A 219 -11.69 0.43 -0.86
CA GLU A 219 -12.69 1.47 -0.61
C GLU A 219 -13.74 1.03 0.42
N LEU A 220 -14.21 -0.22 0.38
CA LEU A 220 -15.12 -0.74 1.40
C LEU A 220 -14.53 -0.63 2.81
N VAL A 221 -13.26 -1.00 2.99
CA VAL A 221 -12.56 -0.92 4.28
C VAL A 221 -12.49 0.53 4.78
N GLN A 222 -12.19 1.48 3.89
CA GLN A 222 -11.92 2.88 4.22
C GLN A 222 -13.20 3.74 4.32
N GLU A 223 -14.22 3.42 3.54
CA GLU A 223 -15.40 4.28 3.30
C GLU A 223 -16.73 3.59 3.64
N GLY A 224 -16.76 2.27 3.76
CA GLY A 224 -17.95 1.51 4.11
C GLY A 224 -19.01 1.47 3.00
N VAL A 225 -20.25 1.15 3.38
CA VAL A 225 -21.39 1.00 2.47
C VAL A 225 -22.39 2.15 2.53
N VAL A 226 -21.91 3.33 2.91
CA VAL A 226 -22.73 4.54 3.03
C VAL A 226 -23.08 5.13 1.65
N ASN A 227 -23.91 6.17 1.60
CA ASN A 227 -24.20 6.94 0.38
C ASN A 227 -24.79 6.11 -0.78
N GLN A 228 -25.77 5.24 -0.49
CA GLN A 228 -26.45 4.37 -1.48
C GLN A 228 -25.49 3.39 -2.19
N HIS A 229 -24.54 2.81 -1.45
CA HIS A 229 -23.60 1.84 -2.01
C HIS A 229 -24.34 0.65 -2.68
N PRO A 230 -23.99 0.29 -3.94
CA PRO A 230 -24.77 -0.65 -4.75
C PRO A 230 -24.83 -2.07 -4.16
N HIS A 231 -23.84 -2.45 -3.35
CA HIS A 231 -23.77 -3.75 -2.69
C HIS A 231 -24.08 -3.70 -1.18
N ALA A 232 -24.65 -2.60 -0.67
CA ALA A 232 -24.83 -2.40 0.77
C ALA A 232 -25.58 -3.54 1.47
N GLN A 233 -26.67 -4.02 0.86
CA GLN A 233 -27.49 -5.09 1.45
C GLN A 233 -26.71 -6.40 1.59
N GLN A 234 -26.04 -6.84 0.53
CA GLN A 234 -25.25 -8.08 0.55
C GLN A 234 -24.07 -7.97 1.51
N LEU A 235 -23.32 -6.86 1.45
CA LEU A 235 -22.16 -6.65 2.30
C LEU A 235 -22.52 -6.61 3.79
N LEU A 236 -23.61 -5.94 4.16
CA LEU A 236 -24.11 -5.97 5.55
C LEU A 236 -24.55 -7.37 5.95
N ALA A 237 -25.24 -8.11 5.08
CA ALA A 237 -25.65 -9.48 5.37
C ALA A 237 -24.44 -10.41 5.58
N TRP A 238 -23.45 -10.36 4.69
CA TRP A 238 -22.20 -11.12 4.78
C TRP A 238 -21.33 -10.69 5.97
N ASN A 239 -21.47 -9.45 6.43
CA ASN A 239 -20.80 -8.93 7.61
C ASN A 239 -21.65 -9.08 8.90
N ALA A 240 -22.65 -9.97 8.92
CA ALA A 240 -23.51 -10.24 10.06
C ALA A 240 -24.19 -8.98 10.66
N GLY A 241 -24.57 -8.03 9.79
CA GLY A 241 -25.20 -6.76 10.15
C GLY A 241 -24.24 -5.71 10.71
N ARG A 242 -22.94 -5.98 10.83
CA ARG A 242 -21.95 -5.00 11.30
C ARG A 242 -21.76 -3.91 10.25
N SER A 243 -21.79 -2.67 10.71
CA SER A 243 -21.60 -1.49 9.85
C SER A 243 -20.13 -1.10 9.66
N HIS A 244 -19.19 -1.72 10.37
CA HIS A 244 -17.75 -1.51 10.22
C HIS A 244 -17.11 -2.64 9.40
N PHE A 245 -16.29 -2.27 8.41
CA PHE A 245 -15.66 -3.20 7.47
C PHE A 245 -14.13 -3.23 7.57
N THR A 246 -13.53 -2.65 8.60
CA THR A 246 -12.06 -2.59 8.76
C THR A 246 -11.36 -3.96 8.72
N HIS A 247 -12.07 -5.03 9.11
CA HIS A 247 -11.56 -6.41 9.11
C HIS A 247 -11.79 -7.15 7.77
N TRP A 248 -12.43 -6.52 6.79
CA TRP A 248 -12.77 -7.14 5.51
C TRP A 248 -11.51 -7.36 4.67
N LYS A 249 -11.29 -8.61 4.25
CA LYS A 249 -10.13 -9.09 3.50
C LYS A 249 -10.47 -9.31 2.02
N ALA A 250 -11.65 -9.88 1.77
CA ALA A 250 -12.16 -10.26 0.45
C ALA A 250 -12.38 -9.07 -0.51
N ASN A 251 -12.71 -9.35 -1.78
CA ASN A 251 -13.21 -8.34 -2.71
C ASN A 251 -14.65 -7.89 -2.36
N ILE A 252 -15.22 -7.01 -3.17
CA ILE A 252 -16.57 -6.46 -2.92
C ILE A 252 -17.71 -7.49 -3.04
N ARG A 253 -17.45 -8.64 -3.68
CA ARG A 253 -18.38 -9.77 -3.76
C ARG A 253 -18.16 -10.78 -2.64
N GLY A 254 -17.28 -10.48 -1.68
CA GLY A 254 -17.01 -11.36 -0.54
C GLY A 254 -16.22 -12.62 -0.90
N VAL A 255 -15.46 -12.59 -2.00
CA VAL A 255 -14.54 -13.67 -2.41
C VAL A 255 -13.10 -13.28 -2.07
N ASP A 256 -12.37 -14.19 -1.45
CA ASP A 256 -10.96 -14.02 -1.11
C ASP A 256 -10.09 -14.16 -2.36
N LEU A 257 -9.52 -13.03 -2.83
CA LEU A 257 -8.77 -13.01 -4.07
C LEU A 257 -7.49 -13.86 -4.02
N ASN A 258 -6.92 -14.09 -2.83
CA ASN A 258 -5.75 -14.95 -2.69
C ASN A 258 -6.11 -16.42 -2.42
N ASP A 259 -7.37 -16.80 -2.60
CA ASP A 259 -7.81 -18.20 -2.68
C ASP A 259 -8.45 -18.49 -4.06
N GLN A 260 -8.13 -17.68 -5.09
CA GLN A 260 -8.76 -17.75 -6.42
C GLN A 260 -7.86 -18.37 -7.50
N PHE A 261 -6.59 -18.65 -7.23
CA PHE A 261 -5.68 -19.13 -8.27
C PHE A 261 -5.71 -20.66 -8.40
N PRO A 262 -5.53 -21.23 -9.62
CA PRO A 262 -5.66 -22.67 -9.85
C PRO A 262 -4.41 -23.45 -9.43
N ALA A 263 -4.12 -23.45 -8.13
CA ALA A 263 -3.08 -24.22 -7.47
C ALA A 263 -3.69 -25.06 -6.36
N HIS A 264 -4.12 -26.28 -6.71
CA HIS A 264 -4.90 -27.15 -5.81
C HIS A 264 -6.11 -26.44 -5.17
N TRP A 265 -6.84 -25.65 -5.97
CA TRP A 265 -7.97 -24.83 -5.51
C TRP A 265 -9.06 -25.65 -4.80
N ASP A 266 -9.43 -26.83 -5.34
CA ASP A 266 -10.44 -27.69 -4.70
C ASP A 266 -10.04 -28.13 -3.29
N GLU A 267 -8.74 -28.40 -3.08
CA GLU A 267 -8.19 -28.75 -1.77
C GLU A 267 -8.22 -27.55 -0.82
N GLU A 268 -7.91 -26.35 -1.33
CA GLU A 268 -7.98 -25.13 -0.51
C GLU A 268 -9.41 -24.78 -0.12
N ALA A 269 -10.33 -24.78 -1.08
CA ALA A 269 -11.74 -24.52 -0.83
C ALA A 269 -12.31 -25.50 0.21
N ALA A 270 -11.94 -26.78 0.13
CA ALA A 270 -12.31 -27.79 1.12
C ALA A 270 -11.65 -27.52 2.49
N ARG A 271 -10.37 -27.13 2.52
CA ARG A 271 -9.61 -26.83 3.75
C ARG A 271 -10.14 -25.60 4.49
N ARG A 272 -10.53 -24.54 3.76
CA ARG A 272 -11.17 -23.34 4.34
C ARG A 272 -12.54 -23.64 4.91
N GLY A 273 -13.31 -24.50 4.25
CA GLY A 273 -14.66 -24.87 4.69
C GLY A 273 -15.67 -23.73 4.66
N VAL A 274 -15.34 -22.61 4.02
CA VAL A 274 -16.23 -21.45 3.84
C VAL A 274 -16.98 -21.62 2.52
N THR A 275 -18.30 -21.67 2.59
CA THR A 275 -19.17 -22.04 1.44
C THR A 275 -20.01 -20.90 0.89
N SER A 276 -19.92 -19.70 1.49
CA SER A 276 -20.65 -18.51 1.07
C SER A 276 -19.77 -17.27 1.14
N PRO A 277 -20.06 -16.23 0.34
CA PRO A 277 -19.36 -14.96 0.43
C PRO A 277 -19.32 -14.37 1.84
N GLY A 278 -18.23 -13.69 2.15
CA GLY A 278 -17.95 -13.21 3.49
C GLY A 278 -16.75 -12.27 3.56
N PRO A 279 -16.38 -11.82 4.76
CA PRO A 279 -15.25 -10.94 4.96
C PRO A 279 -13.89 -11.56 4.59
N ARG A 280 -13.77 -12.89 4.54
CA ARG A 280 -12.50 -13.60 4.31
C ARG A 280 -12.71 -15.08 3.97
N ASP A 281 -11.70 -15.70 3.40
CA ASP A 281 -11.51 -17.16 3.25
C ASP A 281 -12.55 -17.90 2.38
N TYR A 282 -13.52 -17.19 1.78
CA TYR A 282 -14.40 -17.77 0.77
C TYR A 282 -13.69 -17.81 -0.59
N ALA A 283 -13.33 -19.01 -1.04
CA ALA A 283 -12.52 -19.23 -2.24
C ALA A 283 -13.27 -19.03 -3.58
N GLY A 284 -14.57 -18.72 -3.56
CA GLY A 284 -15.42 -18.63 -4.75
C GLY A 284 -16.07 -19.97 -5.12
N THR A 285 -16.72 -20.03 -6.30
CA THR A 285 -17.37 -21.26 -6.80
C THR A 285 -16.47 -22.11 -7.69
N ALA A 286 -15.38 -21.52 -8.18
CA ALA A 286 -14.33 -22.12 -9.00
C ALA A 286 -13.10 -21.19 -8.93
N PRO A 287 -11.89 -21.63 -9.34
CA PRO A 287 -10.76 -20.71 -9.48
C PRO A 287 -11.04 -19.65 -10.55
N LEU A 288 -10.46 -18.47 -10.37
CA LEU A 288 -10.48 -17.34 -11.29
C LEU A 288 -11.91 -16.94 -11.70
N THR A 289 -12.84 -16.83 -10.75
CA THR A 289 -14.19 -16.30 -11.00
C THR A 289 -14.26 -14.78 -10.85
N GLU A 290 -13.39 -14.21 -10.02
CA GLU A 290 -13.34 -12.77 -9.79
C GLU A 290 -12.51 -12.04 -10.85
N PRO A 291 -12.98 -10.89 -11.37
CA PRO A 291 -12.31 -10.18 -12.44
C PRO A 291 -10.93 -9.66 -12.02
N GLU A 292 -10.72 -9.33 -10.74
CA GLU A 292 -9.42 -8.92 -10.22
C GLU A 292 -8.39 -10.06 -10.30
N ALA A 293 -8.79 -11.27 -9.88
CA ALA A 293 -7.93 -12.45 -9.93
C ALA A 293 -7.68 -12.89 -11.39
N GLN A 294 -8.70 -12.84 -12.25
CA GLN A 294 -8.56 -13.11 -13.69
C GLN A 294 -7.58 -12.15 -14.35
N ALA A 295 -7.70 -10.84 -14.08
CA ALA A 295 -6.81 -9.83 -14.63
C ALA A 295 -5.35 -10.10 -14.22
N LEU A 296 -5.10 -10.40 -12.95
CA LEU A 296 -3.74 -10.69 -12.48
C LEU A 296 -3.17 -11.98 -13.07
N ALA A 297 -3.99 -13.03 -13.19
CA ALA A 297 -3.60 -14.30 -13.82
C ALA A 297 -3.28 -14.13 -15.31
N GLN A 298 -4.15 -13.45 -16.06
CA GLN A 298 -3.95 -13.16 -17.48
C GLN A 298 -2.72 -12.30 -17.71
N TRP A 299 -2.54 -11.25 -16.91
CA TRP A 299 -1.35 -10.40 -16.95
C TRP A 299 -0.07 -11.22 -16.75
N THR A 300 -0.08 -12.13 -15.77
CA THR A 300 1.05 -13.00 -15.48
C THR A 300 1.33 -13.98 -16.62
N GLN A 301 0.30 -14.54 -17.26
CA GLN A 301 0.45 -15.45 -18.40
C GLN A 301 0.95 -14.76 -19.67
N GLN A 302 0.69 -13.46 -19.83
CA GLN A 302 1.13 -12.67 -20.99
C GLN A 302 2.60 -12.23 -20.89
N HIS A 303 3.23 -12.40 -19.74
CA HIS A 303 4.61 -11.96 -19.49
C HIS A 303 5.49 -13.13 -19.02
N THR A 304 6.80 -13.02 -19.25
CA THR A 304 7.77 -13.96 -18.69
C THR A 304 8.48 -13.32 -17.51
N PHE A 305 7.93 -13.49 -16.30
CA PHE A 305 8.55 -12.96 -15.10
C PHE A 305 9.66 -13.88 -14.56
N ALA A 306 10.81 -13.30 -14.25
CA ALA A 306 11.92 -13.99 -13.61
C ALA A 306 11.65 -14.27 -12.13
N ALA A 307 10.87 -13.42 -11.46
CA ALA A 307 10.32 -13.64 -10.13
C ALA A 307 9.09 -12.76 -9.88
N VAL A 308 8.27 -13.13 -8.90
CA VAL A 308 7.12 -12.33 -8.45
C VAL A 308 7.10 -12.12 -6.94
N VAL A 309 6.55 -10.98 -6.52
CA VAL A 309 6.28 -10.65 -5.12
C VAL A 309 4.83 -10.20 -4.95
N SER A 310 4.09 -10.87 -4.07
CA SER A 310 2.78 -10.45 -3.58
C SER A 310 2.97 -9.81 -2.21
N LEU A 311 2.77 -8.50 -2.10
CA LEU A 311 2.85 -7.77 -0.83
C LEU A 311 1.52 -7.91 -0.08
N HIS A 312 1.63 -8.38 1.16
CA HIS A 312 0.55 -8.58 2.11
C HIS A 312 0.92 -7.98 3.47
N SER A 313 0.00 -8.00 4.42
CA SER A 313 0.34 -7.77 5.83
C SER A 313 -0.45 -8.73 6.72
N GLN A 314 0.10 -9.27 7.81
CA GLN A 314 1.30 -8.82 8.53
C GLN A 314 2.09 -9.98 9.13
N GLY A 315 3.34 -9.72 9.50
CA GLY A 315 4.18 -10.69 10.21
C GLY A 315 5.70 -10.51 10.05
N GLN A 316 6.14 -9.63 9.16
CA GLN A 316 7.55 -9.50 8.76
C GLN A 316 8.14 -10.84 8.27
N GLU A 317 7.38 -11.53 7.42
CA GLU A 317 7.72 -12.86 6.88
C GLU A 317 7.77 -12.87 5.35
N ILE A 318 8.64 -13.71 4.80
CA ILE A 318 8.79 -13.98 3.36
C ILE A 318 8.52 -15.46 3.12
N TYR A 319 7.32 -15.81 2.66
CA TYR A 319 7.00 -17.17 2.22
C TYR A 319 7.48 -17.37 0.78
N TRP A 320 8.28 -18.41 0.53
CA TRP A 320 9.04 -18.54 -0.73
C TRP A 320 8.88 -19.86 -1.47
N ASN A 321 8.12 -20.82 -0.94
CA ASN A 321 8.02 -22.18 -1.46
C ASN A 321 6.58 -22.56 -1.82
N TYR A 322 6.40 -23.65 -2.56
CA TYR A 322 5.09 -24.27 -2.75
C TYR A 322 5.22 -25.75 -3.12
N ARG A 323 4.71 -26.65 -2.27
CA ARG A 323 4.67 -28.12 -2.49
C ARG A 323 5.97 -28.73 -3.07
N ASP A 324 7.14 -28.21 -2.70
CA ASP A 324 8.45 -28.61 -3.24
C ASP A 324 8.59 -28.42 -4.76
N LEU A 325 7.70 -27.64 -5.38
CA LEU A 325 7.75 -27.18 -6.77
C LEU A 325 8.56 -25.90 -6.94
N GLU A 326 8.97 -25.26 -5.83
CA GLU A 326 9.81 -24.07 -5.92
C GLU A 326 11.17 -24.37 -6.55
N PRO A 327 11.67 -23.48 -7.42
CA PRO A 327 12.97 -23.69 -8.05
C PRO A 327 14.11 -23.56 -7.02
N ARG A 328 15.25 -24.18 -7.32
CA ARG A 328 16.38 -24.32 -6.37
C ARG A 328 16.93 -22.97 -5.89
N GLU A 329 16.84 -21.95 -6.73
CA GLU A 329 17.27 -20.58 -6.44
C GLU A 329 16.35 -19.85 -5.45
N SER A 330 15.11 -20.30 -5.21
CA SER A 330 14.16 -19.63 -4.32
C SER A 330 14.67 -19.54 -2.88
N ALA A 331 15.26 -20.62 -2.33
CA ALA A 331 15.73 -20.62 -0.95
C ALA A 331 16.97 -19.72 -0.72
N PRO A 332 18.01 -19.75 -1.57
CA PRO A 332 19.10 -18.77 -1.48
C PRO A 332 18.64 -17.32 -1.69
N LEU A 333 17.71 -17.08 -2.62
CA LEU A 333 17.18 -15.74 -2.86
C LEU A 333 16.38 -15.24 -1.66
N SER A 334 15.47 -16.05 -1.10
CA SER A 334 14.67 -15.65 0.08
C SER A 334 15.53 -15.29 1.28
N ARG A 335 16.66 -15.98 1.50
CA ARG A 335 17.63 -15.61 2.55
C ARG A 335 18.31 -14.27 2.31
N ARG A 336 18.57 -13.89 1.06
CA ARG A 336 19.13 -12.57 0.73
C ARG A 336 18.09 -11.48 0.95
N LEU A 337 16.86 -11.69 0.49
CA LEU A 337 15.74 -10.78 0.71
C LEU A 337 15.49 -10.57 2.21
N ALA A 338 15.43 -11.65 2.98
CA ALA A 338 15.32 -11.62 4.45
C ALA A 338 16.45 -10.83 5.12
N LYS A 339 17.70 -11.02 4.66
CA LYS A 339 18.84 -10.26 5.19
C LYS A 339 18.74 -8.76 4.86
N ALA A 340 18.24 -8.42 3.66
CA ALA A 340 18.12 -7.04 3.22
C ALA A 340 17.03 -6.26 3.97
N SER A 341 15.87 -6.90 4.21
CA SER A 341 14.73 -6.26 4.87
C SER A 341 14.67 -6.43 6.38
N GLY A 342 15.41 -7.40 6.93
CA GLY A 342 15.26 -7.84 8.32
C GLY A 342 14.11 -8.83 8.55
N TYR A 343 13.41 -9.26 7.50
CA TYR A 343 12.27 -10.19 7.61
C TYR A 343 12.74 -11.64 7.72
N LYS A 344 11.83 -12.52 8.13
CA LYS A 344 12.10 -13.94 8.24
C LYS A 344 11.71 -14.68 6.96
N ALA A 345 12.65 -15.37 6.33
CA ALA A 345 12.34 -16.32 5.26
C ALA A 345 11.70 -17.59 5.85
N VAL A 346 10.48 -17.93 5.42
CA VAL A 346 9.69 -19.05 5.95
C VAL A 346 9.35 -20.04 4.84
N LYS A 347 9.65 -21.32 5.07
CA LYS A 347 9.12 -22.42 4.26
C LYS A 347 7.77 -22.83 4.85
N LEU A 348 6.70 -22.59 4.11
CA LEU A 348 5.31 -22.82 4.53
C LEU A 348 4.81 -24.19 4.05
N GLY A 349 4.00 -24.85 4.86
CA GLY A 349 3.17 -25.99 4.47
C GLY A 349 1.68 -25.63 4.60
N GLY A 350 0.81 -26.26 3.81
CA GLY A 350 -0.63 -26.06 3.92
C GLY A 350 -1.15 -24.70 3.43
N SER A 351 -0.52 -24.16 2.39
CA SER A 351 -1.01 -23.02 1.59
C SER A 351 -1.25 -23.53 0.18
N ASP A 352 -2.39 -23.17 -0.42
CA ASP A 352 -2.81 -23.49 -1.78
C ASP A 352 -3.66 -22.33 -2.30
N ALA A 353 -3.95 -22.29 -3.60
CA ALA A 353 -4.75 -21.30 -4.30
C ALA A 353 -4.30 -19.82 -4.23
N GLY A 354 -3.21 -19.51 -3.54
CA GLY A 354 -2.58 -18.19 -3.54
C GLY A 354 -1.87 -17.84 -4.84
N TYR A 355 -1.68 -16.54 -5.09
CA TYR A 355 -0.97 -16.07 -6.29
C TYR A 355 0.45 -16.65 -6.38
N LYS A 356 1.20 -16.63 -5.27
CA LYS A 356 2.53 -17.25 -5.15
C LYS A 356 2.50 -18.73 -5.50
N ASP A 357 1.54 -19.46 -4.94
CA ASP A 357 1.41 -20.92 -5.09
C ASP A 357 1.21 -21.28 -6.56
N TRP A 358 0.27 -20.61 -7.21
CA TRP A 358 0.01 -20.76 -8.63
C TRP A 358 1.20 -20.35 -9.50
N PHE A 359 1.86 -19.23 -9.19
CA PHE A 359 3.01 -18.80 -9.97
C PHE A 359 4.15 -19.84 -9.94
N ILE A 360 4.47 -20.35 -8.73
CA ILE A 360 5.50 -21.38 -8.57
C ILE A 360 5.09 -22.65 -9.33
N GLN A 361 3.85 -23.12 -9.14
CA GLN A 361 3.35 -24.35 -9.78
C GLN A 361 3.35 -24.26 -11.31
N ALA A 362 2.84 -23.15 -11.86
CA ALA A 362 2.58 -23.04 -13.29
C ALA A 362 3.82 -22.62 -14.09
N PHE A 363 4.73 -21.83 -13.50
CA PHE A 363 5.87 -21.25 -14.21
C PHE A 363 7.22 -21.78 -13.75
N GLY A 364 7.30 -22.45 -12.59
CA GLY A 364 8.55 -22.99 -12.06
C GLY A 364 9.60 -21.89 -11.78
N LYS A 365 9.14 -20.70 -11.39
CA LYS A 365 9.96 -19.51 -11.12
C LYS A 365 9.81 -19.05 -9.66
N PRO A 366 10.79 -18.32 -9.10
CA PRO A 366 10.72 -17.80 -7.74
C PRO A 366 9.48 -16.92 -7.53
N GLY A 367 8.66 -17.27 -6.54
CA GLY A 367 7.51 -16.48 -6.12
C GLY A 367 7.56 -16.25 -4.61
N PHE A 368 7.17 -15.06 -4.18
CA PHE A 368 7.21 -14.65 -2.78
C PHE A 368 5.90 -14.02 -2.34
N THR A 369 5.43 -14.39 -1.15
CA THR A 369 4.42 -13.67 -0.39
C THR A 369 5.17 -12.98 0.74
N VAL A 370 5.10 -11.65 0.78
CA VAL A 370 5.82 -10.84 1.77
C VAL A 370 4.79 -10.20 2.69
N GLU A 371 4.75 -10.64 3.93
CA GLU A 371 3.88 -10.11 4.99
C GLU A 371 4.61 -8.96 5.69
N VAL A 372 4.20 -7.72 5.45
CA VAL A 372 4.87 -6.51 5.96
C VAL A 372 4.34 -6.10 7.32
N GLY A 373 5.17 -5.40 8.11
CA GLY A 373 4.76 -4.81 9.38
C GLY A 373 4.26 -5.81 10.43
N LEU A 374 3.77 -5.28 11.55
CA LEU A 374 3.31 -6.06 12.70
C LEU A 374 1.98 -5.54 13.27
N GLY A 375 1.15 -6.43 13.82
CA GLY A 375 -0.06 -6.08 14.56
C GLY A 375 -1.34 -6.63 13.93
N VAL A 376 -2.35 -5.77 13.79
CA VAL A 376 -3.68 -6.15 13.28
C VAL A 376 -4.04 -5.25 12.11
N ASN A 377 -4.51 -5.83 11.02
CA ASN A 377 -4.94 -5.08 9.85
C ASN A 377 -6.26 -4.31 10.09
N PRO A 378 -6.41 -3.10 9.52
CA PRO A 378 -5.40 -2.38 8.74
C PRO A 378 -4.26 -1.88 9.62
N LEU A 379 -3.02 -2.02 9.13
CA LEU A 379 -1.84 -1.62 9.89
C LEU A 379 -1.87 -0.11 10.22
N PRO A 380 -1.40 0.30 11.41
CA PRO A 380 -1.24 1.71 11.75
C PRO A 380 -0.34 2.44 10.74
N VAL A 381 -0.76 3.64 10.32
CA VAL A 381 0.00 4.47 9.37
C VAL A 381 1.37 4.89 9.90
N GLU A 382 1.56 4.85 11.20
CA GLU A 382 2.81 5.15 11.87
C GLU A 382 3.92 4.16 11.51
N GLN A 383 3.58 2.93 11.08
CA GLN A 383 4.55 1.96 10.60
C GLN A 383 5.00 2.21 9.14
N PHE A 384 4.37 3.15 8.44
CA PHE A 384 4.58 3.34 7.01
C PHE A 384 6.05 3.59 6.64
N ASP A 385 6.72 4.50 7.35
CA ASP A 385 8.10 4.88 7.01
C ASP A 385 9.07 3.70 7.22
N ASP A 386 8.91 2.96 8.33
CA ASP A 386 9.72 1.77 8.62
C ASP A 386 9.48 0.68 7.56
N ILE A 387 8.23 0.40 7.22
CA ILE A 387 7.87 -0.59 6.19
C ILE A 387 8.43 -0.18 4.82
N CYS A 388 8.42 1.12 4.48
CA CYS A 388 8.98 1.61 3.21
C CYS A 388 10.48 1.29 3.10
N ILE A 389 11.23 1.47 4.18
CA ILE A 389 12.67 1.12 4.20
C ILE A 389 12.84 -0.39 4.05
N GLU A 390 12.13 -1.18 4.86
CA GLU A 390 12.23 -2.65 4.87
C GLU A 390 11.89 -3.27 3.50
N VAL A 391 10.74 -2.89 2.93
CA VAL A 391 10.27 -3.37 1.62
C VAL A 391 11.13 -2.79 0.50
N GLY A 392 11.53 -1.52 0.59
CA GLY A 392 12.44 -0.92 -0.39
C GLY A 392 13.75 -1.68 -0.50
N MET A 393 14.35 -2.05 0.64
CA MET A 393 15.59 -2.85 0.68
C MET A 393 15.38 -4.26 0.11
N LEU A 394 14.23 -4.88 0.38
CA LEU A 394 13.84 -6.16 -0.21
C LEU A 394 13.77 -6.08 -1.73
N LEU A 395 13.04 -5.09 -2.25
CA LEU A 395 12.84 -4.91 -3.69
C LEU A 395 14.15 -4.52 -4.38
N ALA A 396 14.94 -3.63 -3.78
CA ALA A 396 16.27 -3.26 -4.26
C ALA A 396 17.20 -4.47 -4.40
N GLU A 397 17.23 -5.36 -3.41
CA GLU A 397 17.96 -6.63 -3.47
C GLU A 397 17.41 -7.52 -4.60
N LEU A 398 16.09 -7.63 -4.76
CA LEU A 398 15.47 -8.42 -5.82
C LEU A 398 15.78 -7.90 -7.23
N LEU A 399 15.79 -6.59 -7.43
CA LEU A 399 16.10 -5.93 -8.70
C LEU A 399 17.59 -6.02 -9.05
N SER A 400 18.47 -6.08 -8.04
CA SER A 400 19.92 -6.19 -8.20
C SER A 400 20.42 -7.61 -8.47
N ASN A 401 19.57 -8.63 -8.24
CA ASN A 401 19.90 -10.05 -8.38
C ASN A 401 19.72 -10.57 -9.81
N GLY A 402 20.40 -9.92 -10.76
CA GLY A 402 20.55 -10.31 -12.17
C GLY A 402 21.90 -10.96 -12.43
#